data_AF-A0A7Y4QAN1-F1
#
_entry.id   AF-A0A7Y4QAN1-F1
#
_cell.length_a   1.000
_cell.length_b   1.000
_cell.length_c   1.000
_cell.angle_alpha   90.00
_cell.angle_beta   90.00
_cell.angle_gamma   90.00
#
_symmetry.space_group_name_H-M   'P 1'
#
loop_
_entity.id
_entity.type
_entity.pdbx_description
1 polymer ?
#
loop_
_entity_poly.entity_id
_entity_poly.type
_entity_poly.pdbx_seq_one_letter_code
_entity_poly.pdbx_strand_id
1 'polypeptide(L)'
;LSFICSDLSHISEYVKRLDTPAFKVLKKLLPGPFTFIFESNTNVPKILGVNKKTVGIRIPDHRIPLAIVKQLGNPLITSSIKDDDEIKEYTTDPEEIYEDFKNRVDLIVHGGQGGNVPSTIVDFTGSEPVITRQGLGEFFEQN
;
A
#
# COMPACT_ATOMS: atom_id res chain seq x y z
N LEU A 1 -0.79 -2.16 -7.57
CA LEU A 1 -1.15 -3.17 -6.57
C LEU A 1 -0.14 -3.14 -5.45
N SER A 2 -0.61 -3.00 -4.22
CA SER A 2 0.19 -3.01 -3.00
C SER A 2 -0.46 -3.90 -1.95
N PHE A 3 0.33 -4.44 -1.04
CA PHE A 3 -0.15 -5.18 0.12
C PHE A 3 -0.22 -4.25 1.31
N ILE A 4 -1.34 -4.30 2.02
CA ILE A 4 -1.43 -3.79 3.38
C ILE A 4 -1.01 -4.92 4.31
N CYS A 5 -0.01 -4.65 5.15
CA CYS A 5 0.48 -5.52 6.21
C CYS A 5 0.08 -4.95 7.58
N SER A 6 0.02 -5.80 8.60
CA SER A 6 -0.36 -5.40 9.97
C SER A 6 0.77 -4.70 10.73
N ASP A 7 2.01 -5.09 10.45
CA ASP A 7 3.23 -4.68 11.15
C ASP A 7 4.48 -5.08 10.33
N LEU A 8 5.67 -4.73 10.84
CA LEU A 8 6.95 -4.99 10.16
C LEU A 8 7.29 -6.49 10.05
N SER A 9 6.86 -7.31 11.01
CA SER A 9 7.07 -8.76 10.96
C SER A 9 6.27 -9.35 9.81
N HIS A 10 5.02 -8.92 9.66
CA HIS A 10 4.16 -9.33 8.57
C HIS A 10 4.73 -8.91 7.20
N ILE A 11 5.41 -7.75 7.09
CA ILE A 11 6.14 -7.37 5.86
C ILE A 11 7.23 -8.38 5.51
N SER A 12 8.03 -8.78 6.50
CA SER A 12 9.18 -9.67 6.31
C SER A 12 8.82 -11.03 5.72
N GLU A 13 7.56 -11.46 5.87
CA GLU A 13 7.04 -12.69 5.30
C GLU A 13 6.86 -12.65 3.78
N TYR A 14 6.74 -11.46 3.15
CA TYR A 14 6.45 -11.32 1.71
C TYR A 14 7.60 -10.73 0.90
N VAL A 15 8.59 -10.14 1.56
CA VAL A 15 9.76 -9.56 0.91
C VAL A 15 10.96 -10.50 1.01
N LYS A 16 11.86 -10.45 0.04
CA LYS A 16 13.04 -11.32 -0.02
C LYS A 16 14.09 -10.92 1.01
N ARG A 17 14.26 -9.62 1.24
CA ARG A 17 15.19 -9.07 2.22
C ARG A 17 14.68 -7.74 2.75
N LEU A 18 14.73 -7.58 4.06
CA LEU A 18 14.57 -6.30 4.75
C LEU A 18 15.84 -6.10 5.59
N ASP A 19 16.76 -5.28 5.09
CA ASP A 19 18.02 -5.03 5.80
C ASP A 19 17.86 -4.01 6.93
N THR A 20 18.90 -3.86 7.74
CA THR A 20 18.88 -2.97 8.91
C THR A 20 18.57 -1.51 8.55
N PRO A 21 19.15 -0.92 7.48
CA PRO A 21 18.77 0.42 7.02
C PRO A 21 17.28 0.53 6.67
N ALA A 22 16.77 -0.36 5.81
CA ALA A 22 15.36 -0.34 5.42
C ALA A 22 14.43 -0.51 6.62
N PHE A 23 14.74 -1.44 7.53
CA PHE A 23 13.95 -1.65 8.75
C PHE A 23 13.87 -0.38 9.62
N LYS A 24 14.99 0.34 9.80
CA LYS A 24 15.01 1.59 10.57
C LYS A 24 14.13 2.66 9.92
N VAL A 25 14.18 2.78 8.59
CA VAL A 25 13.35 3.71 7.83
C VAL A 25 11.87 3.35 7.99
N LEU A 26 11.50 2.10 7.75
CA LEU A 26 10.12 1.63 7.86
C LEU A 26 9.58 1.84 9.27
N LYS A 27 10.36 1.52 10.31
CA LYS A 27 9.96 1.74 11.72
C LYS A 27 9.70 3.22 12.06
N LYS A 28 10.41 4.14 11.41
CA LYS A 28 10.22 5.59 11.61
C LYS A 28 9.00 6.13 10.86
N LEU A 29 8.71 5.58 9.69
CA LEU A 29 7.72 6.12 8.76
C LEU A 29 6.37 5.39 8.76
N LEU A 30 6.29 4.21 9.39
CA LEU A 30 5.09 3.39 9.46
C LEU A 30 4.55 3.26 10.89
N PRO A 31 3.22 3.26 11.10
CA PRO A 31 2.17 3.47 10.09
C PRO A 31 2.20 4.88 9.48
N GLY A 32 1.87 5.00 8.20
CA GLY A 32 1.94 6.30 7.53
C GLY A 32 1.62 6.30 6.04
N PRO A 33 1.68 7.48 5.38
CA PRO A 33 1.28 7.67 3.99
C PRO A 33 2.39 7.26 3.01
N PHE A 34 2.92 6.04 3.16
CA PHE A 34 4.00 5.50 2.34
C PHE A 34 3.61 4.19 1.66
N THR A 35 4.22 3.95 0.50
CA THR A 35 4.29 2.66 -0.17
C THR A 35 5.75 2.35 -0.44
N PHE A 36 6.24 1.21 0.05
CA PHE A 36 7.62 0.78 -0.15
C PHE A 36 7.68 -0.37 -1.14
N ILE A 37 8.51 -0.28 -2.17
CA ILE A 37 8.69 -1.35 -3.15
C ILE A 37 9.91 -2.19 -2.73
N PHE A 38 9.74 -3.50 -2.60
CA PHE A 38 10.81 -4.44 -2.30
C PHE A 38 10.85 -5.58 -3.30
N GLU A 39 11.98 -6.28 -3.38
CA GLU A 39 12.00 -7.60 -4.04
C GLU A 39 11.04 -8.54 -3.27
N SER A 40 10.13 -9.19 -3.98
CA SER A 40 9.19 -10.16 -3.39
C SER A 40 9.81 -11.54 -3.25
N ASN A 41 9.35 -12.31 -2.26
CA ASN A 41 9.72 -13.71 -2.11
C ASN A 41 8.62 -14.66 -2.67
N THR A 42 8.75 -15.96 -2.42
CA THR A 42 7.84 -16.99 -2.92
C THR A 42 6.47 -17.03 -2.23
N ASN A 43 6.28 -16.34 -1.11
CA ASN A 43 4.99 -16.27 -0.41
C ASN A 43 4.00 -15.32 -1.10
N VAL A 44 4.47 -14.46 -2.02
CA VAL A 44 3.60 -13.61 -2.84
C VAL A 44 2.86 -14.47 -3.88
N PRO A 45 1.52 -14.51 -3.88
CA PRO A 45 0.76 -15.38 -4.78
C PRO A 45 0.94 -15.03 -6.26
N LYS A 46 1.21 -16.05 -7.09
CA LYS A 46 1.37 -15.92 -8.56
C LYS A 46 0.08 -15.48 -9.28
N ILE A 47 -1.08 -15.70 -8.67
CA ILE A 47 -2.40 -15.33 -9.23
C ILE A 47 -2.55 -13.83 -9.50
N LEU A 48 -1.64 -13.00 -8.97
CA LEU A 48 -1.57 -11.57 -9.26
C LEU A 48 -1.13 -11.23 -10.69
N GLY A 49 -1.07 -12.22 -11.58
CA GLY A 49 -1.04 -12.06 -13.03
C GLY A 49 0.25 -11.44 -13.58
N VAL A 50 1.24 -11.24 -12.73
CA VAL A 50 2.50 -10.63 -13.10
C VAL A 50 3.59 -11.40 -12.35
N ASN A 51 4.62 -11.85 -13.06
CA ASN A 51 5.92 -12.25 -12.49
C ASN A 51 6.56 -11.04 -11.80
N LYS A 52 5.91 -10.45 -10.79
CA LYS A 52 6.46 -9.30 -10.11
C LYS A 52 7.64 -9.83 -9.31
N LYS A 53 8.82 -9.46 -9.76
CA LYS A 53 10.03 -9.54 -8.97
C LYS A 53 9.92 -8.65 -7.71
N THR A 54 8.91 -7.78 -7.67
CA THR A 54 8.74 -6.75 -6.64
C THR A 54 7.32 -6.70 -6.08
N VAL A 55 7.20 -6.22 -4.84
CA VAL A 55 5.92 -6.02 -4.15
C VAL A 55 5.90 -4.63 -3.52
N GLY A 56 4.79 -3.91 -3.70
CA GLY A 56 4.52 -2.68 -2.96
C GLY A 56 3.93 -3.01 -1.60
N ILE A 57 4.48 -2.46 -0.53
CA ILE A 57 4.11 -2.73 0.86
C ILE A 57 3.65 -1.45 1.55
N ARG A 58 2.59 -1.55 2.36
CA ARG A 58 1.98 -0.44 3.08
C ARG A 58 1.57 -0.87 4.49
N ILE A 59 1.74 0.04 5.45
CA ILE A 59 1.05 -0.02 6.74
C ILE A 59 0.39 1.36 6.91
N PRO A 60 -0.87 1.53 6.45
CA PRO A 60 -1.53 2.82 6.50
C PRO A 60 -1.82 3.21 7.95
N ASP A 61 -1.75 4.50 8.26
CA ASP A 61 -2.26 5.04 9.53
C ASP A 61 -3.79 5.15 9.50
N HIS A 62 -4.46 3.99 9.38
CA HIS A 62 -5.91 3.92 9.32
C HIS A 62 -6.42 2.64 10.00
N ARG A 63 -7.34 2.78 10.95
CA ARG A 63 -7.79 1.67 11.82
C ARG A 63 -8.52 0.56 11.04
N ILE A 64 -9.37 0.91 10.08
CA ILE A 64 -10.19 -0.05 9.32
C ILE A 64 -9.34 -1.09 8.57
N PRO A 65 -8.46 -0.73 7.60
CA PRO A 65 -7.69 -1.72 6.87
C PRO A 65 -6.71 -2.49 7.78
N LEU A 66 -6.20 -1.85 8.85
CA LEU A 66 -5.36 -2.52 9.85
C LEU A 66 -6.13 -3.56 10.67
N ALA A 67 -7.39 -3.30 11.01
CA ALA A 67 -8.24 -4.27 11.70
C ALA A 67 -8.57 -5.45 10.77
N ILE A 68 -8.90 -5.18 9.51
CA ILE A 68 -9.20 -6.21 8.51
C ILE A 68 -7.99 -7.13 8.31
N VAL A 69 -6.80 -6.58 8.04
CA VAL A 69 -5.60 -7.41 7.79
C VAL A 69 -5.21 -8.24 9.01
N LYS A 70 -5.38 -7.70 10.23
CA LYS A 70 -5.13 -8.43 11.48
C LYS A 70 -6.09 -9.60 11.67
N GLN A 71 -7.38 -9.40 11.37
CA GLN A 71 -8.39 -10.45 11.48
C GLN A 71 -8.25 -11.50 10.38
N LEU A 72 -7.81 -11.08 9.18
CA LEU A 72 -7.60 -11.93 8.03
C LEU A 72 -6.39 -12.87 8.21
N GLY A 73 -5.33 -12.41 8.89
CA GLY A 73 -4.12 -13.20 9.14
C GLY A 73 -3.17 -13.31 7.93
N ASN A 74 -3.52 -12.69 6.80
CA ASN A 74 -2.71 -12.56 5.59
C ASN A 74 -2.85 -11.14 5.02
N PRO A 75 -1.95 -10.67 4.14
CA PRO A 75 -1.97 -9.29 3.66
C PRO A 75 -3.20 -9.02 2.81
N LEU A 76 -3.68 -7.78 2.89
CA LEU A 76 -4.78 -7.30 2.06
C LEU A 76 -4.22 -6.68 0.78
N ILE A 77 -4.61 -7.24 -0.36
CA ILE A 77 -4.20 -6.72 -1.66
C ILE A 77 -5.08 -5.53 -2.00
N THR A 78 -4.44 -4.43 -2.36
CA THR A 78 -5.12 -3.16 -2.62
C THR A 78 -4.72 -2.56 -3.95
N SER A 79 -5.70 -1.90 -4.57
CA SER A 79 -5.53 -0.96 -5.67
C SER A 79 -6.29 0.31 -5.31
N SER A 80 -5.88 1.44 -5.86
CA SER A 80 -6.76 2.61 -5.88
C SER A 80 -7.96 2.33 -6.78
N ILE A 81 -9.11 2.87 -6.40
CA ILE A 81 -10.27 3.02 -7.28
C ILE A 81 -9.92 4.19 -8.20
N LYS A 82 -9.59 3.89 -9.45
CA LYS A 82 -9.46 4.91 -10.48
C LYS A 82 -10.84 5.13 -11.07
N ASP A 83 -11.20 6.39 -11.23
CA ASP A 83 -12.37 6.74 -12.02
C ASP A 83 -12.07 6.45 -13.50
N ASP A 84 -13.12 6.13 -14.26
CA ASP A 84 -13.03 6.01 -15.71
C ASP A 84 -13.07 7.40 -16.38
N ASP A 85 -13.46 8.44 -15.62
CA ASP A 85 -13.53 9.83 -16.07
C ASP A 85 -12.15 10.53 -16.04
N GLU A 86 -11.67 11.05 -17.17
CA GLU A 86 -10.29 11.56 -17.33
C GLU A 86 -9.96 12.77 -16.44
N ILE A 87 -10.97 13.46 -15.93
CA ILE A 87 -10.82 14.68 -15.11
C ILE A 87 -10.64 14.33 -13.62
N LYS A 88 -11.22 13.21 -13.15
CA LYS A 88 -11.21 12.81 -11.74
C LYS A 88 -10.28 11.62 -11.55
N GLU A 89 -9.02 11.86 -11.18
CA GLU A 89 -8.04 10.75 -11.11
C GLU A 89 -8.40 9.71 -10.03
N TYR A 90 -9.08 10.11 -8.95
CA TYR A 90 -9.55 9.22 -7.87
C TYR A 90 -10.86 9.71 -7.25
N THR A 91 -11.81 8.80 -7.04
CA THR A 91 -13.04 9.03 -6.27
C THR A 91 -12.77 8.83 -4.79
N THR A 92 -12.97 9.87 -3.98
CA THR A 92 -12.76 9.86 -2.52
C THR A 92 -14.04 10.11 -1.73
N ASP A 93 -15.13 10.38 -2.43
CA ASP A 93 -16.48 10.52 -1.89
C ASP A 93 -17.12 9.13 -1.69
N PRO A 94 -17.50 8.75 -0.45
CA PRO A 94 -18.02 7.42 -0.16
C PRO A 94 -19.35 7.10 -0.86
N GLU A 95 -20.18 8.10 -1.10
CA GLU A 95 -21.51 7.99 -1.68
C GLU A 95 -21.40 7.75 -3.18
N GLU A 96 -20.50 8.46 -3.86
CA GLU A 96 -20.14 8.15 -5.24
C GLU A 96 -19.57 6.72 -5.37
N ILE A 97 -18.62 6.34 -4.51
CA ILE A 97 -18.06 4.97 -4.49
C ILE A 97 -19.17 3.92 -4.28
N TYR A 98 -20.13 4.21 -3.39
CA TYR A 98 -21.25 3.31 -3.15
C TYR A 98 -22.11 3.14 -4.41
N GLU A 99 -22.49 4.23 -5.07
CA GLU A 99 -23.31 4.16 -6.27
C GLU A 99 -22.63 3.38 -7.41
N ASP A 100 -21.33 3.57 -7.60
CA ASP A 100 -20.55 2.93 -8.66
C ASP A 100 -20.28 1.44 -8.41
N PHE A 101 -20.10 1.05 -7.14
CA PHE A 101 -19.62 -0.29 -6.78
C PHE A 101 -20.65 -1.18 -6.08
N LYS A 102 -21.80 -0.69 -5.61
CA LYS A 102 -22.79 -1.48 -4.84
C LYS A 102 -23.24 -2.79 -5.49
N ASN A 103 -23.18 -2.87 -6.82
CA ASN A 103 -23.56 -4.07 -7.58
C ASN A 103 -22.34 -4.87 -8.12
N ARG A 104 -21.12 -4.41 -7.84
CA ARG A 104 -19.86 -4.97 -8.36
C ARG A 104 -19.01 -5.65 -7.28
N VAL A 105 -19.27 -5.36 -6.00
CA VAL A 105 -18.52 -5.89 -4.87
C VAL A 105 -19.46 -6.44 -3.80
N ASP A 106 -18.97 -7.42 -3.03
CA ASP A 106 -19.76 -8.05 -1.96
C ASP A 106 -19.99 -7.13 -0.75
N LEU A 107 -19.06 -6.19 -0.51
CA LEU A 107 -19.08 -5.33 0.66
C LEU A 107 -18.46 -3.96 0.38
N ILE A 108 -19.06 -2.93 0.96
CA ILE A 108 -18.52 -1.56 1.02
C ILE A 108 -18.41 -1.16 2.49
N VAL A 109 -17.24 -0.64 2.88
CA VAL A 109 -16.97 -0.19 4.24
C VAL A 109 -16.79 1.33 4.24
N HIS A 110 -17.76 2.04 4.79
CA HIS A 110 -17.73 3.49 4.87
C HIS A 110 -16.84 3.96 6.04
N GLY A 111 -15.67 4.51 5.72
CA GLY A 111 -14.70 5.03 6.71
C GLY A 111 -14.69 6.55 6.89
N GLY A 112 -15.55 7.28 6.18
CA GLY A 112 -15.46 8.73 6.01
C GLY A 112 -14.74 9.11 4.70
N GLN A 113 -14.65 10.41 4.43
CA GLN A 113 -14.04 10.93 3.21
C GLN A 113 -12.53 10.69 3.18
N GLY A 114 -12.02 10.24 2.03
CA GLY A 114 -10.59 10.06 1.79
C GLY A 114 -9.87 11.37 1.47
N GLY A 115 -8.53 11.34 1.55
CA GLY A 115 -7.68 12.41 1.03
C GLY A 115 -7.33 12.20 -0.45
N ASN A 116 -7.13 13.29 -1.19
CA ASN A 116 -6.82 13.24 -2.63
C ASN A 116 -5.31 13.17 -2.91
N VAL A 117 -4.46 13.41 -1.91
CA VAL A 117 -3.00 13.31 -2.07
C VAL A 117 -2.58 11.87 -1.85
N PRO A 118 -1.94 11.22 -2.83
CA PRO A 118 -1.58 9.82 -2.72
C PRO A 118 -0.35 9.62 -1.82
N SER A 119 -0.09 8.37 -1.43
CA SER A 119 1.10 8.02 -0.66
C SER A 119 2.39 8.25 -1.46
N THR A 120 3.46 8.61 -0.76
CA THR A 120 4.81 8.62 -1.31
C THR A 120 5.26 7.20 -1.60
N ILE A 121 5.89 6.97 -2.75
CA ILE A 121 6.40 5.68 -3.17
C ILE A 121 7.93 5.71 -3.16
N VAL A 122 8.53 4.81 -2.39
CA VAL A 122 10.00 4.66 -2.29
C VAL A 122 10.38 3.23 -2.67
N ASP A 123 11.30 3.08 -3.60
CA ASP A 123 11.82 1.81 -4.09
C ASP A 123 13.09 1.41 -3.35
N PHE A 124 13.06 0.25 -2.72
CA PHE A 124 14.14 -0.38 -1.95
C PHE A 124 14.74 -1.60 -2.67
N THR A 125 14.51 -1.76 -3.97
CA THR A 125 15.04 -2.90 -4.75
C THR A 125 16.50 -2.70 -5.17
N GLY A 126 16.98 -1.45 -5.19
CA GLY A 126 18.36 -1.08 -5.49
C GLY A 126 19.29 -1.12 -4.27
N SER A 127 20.51 -0.60 -4.45
CA SER A 127 21.46 -0.42 -3.35
C SER A 127 21.07 0.72 -2.41
N GLU A 128 20.38 1.74 -2.95
CA GLU A 128 19.92 2.92 -2.22
C GLU A 128 18.41 3.13 -2.46
N PRO A 129 17.67 3.71 -1.50
CA PRO A 129 16.25 4.00 -1.67
C PRO A 129 16.01 5.08 -2.74
N VAL A 130 15.08 4.84 -3.66
CA VAL A 130 14.73 5.80 -4.73
C VAL A 130 13.28 6.25 -4.59
N ILE A 131 13.03 7.55 -4.52
CA ILE A 131 11.66 8.07 -4.55
C ILE A 131 11.13 7.95 -5.98
N THR A 132 10.15 7.06 -6.21
CA THR A 132 9.51 6.90 -7.52
C THR A 132 8.32 7.82 -7.69
N ARG A 133 7.71 8.27 -6.58
CA ARG A 133 6.70 9.31 -6.56
C ARG A 133 6.66 10.00 -5.20
N GLN A 134 6.85 11.31 -5.17
CA GLN A 134 6.59 12.10 -3.97
C GLN A 134 5.09 12.30 -3.78
N GLY A 135 4.59 12.03 -2.57
CA GLY A 135 3.19 12.20 -2.18
C GLY A 135 3.09 12.84 -0.80
N LEU A 136 2.07 12.46 -0.03
CA LEU A 136 1.78 13.05 1.29
C LEU A 136 2.89 12.79 2.33
N GLY A 137 3.65 11.70 2.20
CA GLY A 137 4.72 11.37 3.11
C GLY A 137 6.03 12.05 2.72
N GLU A 138 6.56 12.93 3.55
CA GLU A 138 7.87 13.56 3.27
C GLU A 138 9.00 12.52 3.41
N PHE A 139 9.69 12.24 2.31
CA PHE A 139 10.88 11.41 2.28
C PHE A 139 12.02 12.27 1.74
N PHE A 140 13.04 12.51 2.55
CA PHE A 140 14.24 13.21 2.12
C PHE A 140 15.35 12.17 1.95
N GLU A 141 16.10 12.26 0.85
CA GLU A 141 17.32 11.48 0.68
C GLU A 141 18.21 11.69 1.91
N GLN A 142 18.57 10.58 2.58
CA GLN A 142 19.47 10.64 3.72
C GLN A 142 20.88 10.82 3.16
N ASN A 143 21.35 12.06 3.10
CA ASN A 143 22.77 12.38 2.91
C ASN A 143 23.60 11.85 4.08
#